data_AF-A0A2K3PIC1-F1
#
_entry.id   AF-A0A2K3PIC1-F1
#
_cell.length_a   1.000
_cell.length_b   1.000
_cell.length_c   1.000
_cell.angle_alpha   90.00
_cell.angle_beta   90.00
_cell.angle_gamma   90.00
#
_symmetry.space_group_name_H-M   'P 1'
#
loop_
_entity.id
_entity.type
_entity.pdbx_description
1 polymer ?
#
loop_
_entity_poly.entity_id
_entity_poly.type
_entity_poly.pdbx_seq_one_letter_code
_entity_poly.pdbx_strand_id
1 'polypeptide(L)'
;MVANINLMSDFGVCDSGIARLFLTGPSILGSTDLIHALEEVKCLGFDPSTSTFVVALVAKKGMTKKLWNEKVDAFRKWGWSDEDVIEAFRRQPHCMLTSIDKINSVMSYWVNQLGWDATAIVKQPTVFGSSLERRIVPRATTVIGANLALLTLTCVDLVLIGISSKSYCLSVISLNNIK
;
A
#
# COMPACT_ATOMS: atom_id res chain seq x y z
N MET A 1 -6.24 11.57 26.67
CA MET A 1 -7.12 10.99 25.64
C MET A 1 -8.08 12.04 25.08
N VAL A 2 -9.00 12.64 25.85
CA VAL A 2 -9.93 13.67 25.36
C VAL A 2 -9.21 14.85 24.67
N ALA A 3 -8.12 15.36 25.27
CA ALA A 3 -7.31 16.40 24.65
C ALA A 3 -6.73 16.01 23.27
N ASN A 4 -6.33 14.75 23.09
CA ASN A 4 -5.80 14.26 21.82
C ASN A 4 -6.90 14.05 20.78
N ILE A 5 -8.12 13.70 21.20
CA ILE A 5 -9.29 13.64 20.32
C ILE A 5 -9.62 15.03 19.79
N ASN A 6 -9.68 16.03 20.67
CA ASN A 6 -9.92 17.41 20.28
C ASN A 6 -8.82 17.92 19.35
N LEU A 7 -7.54 17.66 19.69
CA LEU A 7 -6.41 18.01 18.83
C LEU A 7 -6.54 17.43 17.42
N MET A 8 -6.91 16.16 17.28
CA MET A 8 -7.10 15.53 15.98
C MET A 8 -8.26 16.17 15.21
N SER A 9 -9.37 16.47 15.88
CA SER A 9 -10.52 17.15 15.29
C SER A 9 -10.14 18.55 14.78
N ASP A 10 -9.45 19.33 15.61
CA ASP A 10 -8.94 20.67 15.26
C ASP A 10 -7.92 20.61 14.10
N PHE A 11 -7.15 19.52 14.01
CA PHE A 11 -6.21 19.28 12.92
C PHE A 11 -6.91 18.86 11.60
N GLY A 12 -8.20 18.57 11.65
CA GLY A 12 -9.04 18.19 10.50
C GLY A 12 -9.20 16.68 10.28
N VAL A 13 -8.84 15.85 11.27
CA VAL A 13 -9.09 14.41 11.20
C VAL A 13 -10.58 14.15 11.39
N CYS A 14 -11.21 13.45 10.43
CA CYS A 14 -12.63 13.16 10.49
C CYS A 14 -13.01 12.22 11.65
N ASP A 15 -14.22 12.37 12.19
CA ASP A 15 -14.72 11.56 13.31
C ASP A 15 -14.65 10.06 13.04
N SER A 16 -14.95 9.64 11.80
CA SER A 16 -14.83 8.23 11.41
C SER A 16 -13.37 7.73 11.42
N GLY A 17 -12.42 8.62 11.10
CA GLY A 17 -11.00 8.37 11.21
C GLY A 17 -10.55 8.22 12.68
N ILE A 18 -11.01 9.12 13.54
CA ILE A 18 -10.76 9.06 14.99
C ILE A 18 -11.36 7.78 15.58
N ALA A 19 -12.61 7.45 15.23
CA ALA A 19 -13.27 6.21 15.63
C ALA A 19 -12.46 4.98 15.21
N ARG A 20 -11.89 4.98 14.01
CA ARG A 20 -11.05 3.87 13.54
C ARG A 20 -9.74 3.73 14.32
N LEU A 21 -9.16 4.82 14.82
CA LEU A 21 -7.94 4.76 15.66
C LEU A 21 -8.15 3.97 16.94
N PHE A 22 -9.36 3.97 17.52
CA PHE A 22 -9.66 3.11 18.68
C PHE A 22 -9.46 1.62 18.37
N LEU A 23 -9.66 1.21 17.12
CA LEU A 23 -9.52 -0.18 16.67
C LEU A 23 -8.10 -0.50 16.20
N THR A 24 -7.47 0.43 15.47
CA THR A 24 -6.20 0.16 14.77
C THR A 24 -4.96 0.66 15.48
N GLY A 25 -5.09 1.56 16.45
CA GLY A 25 -3.96 2.16 17.15
C GLY A 25 -4.34 2.92 18.41
N PRO A 26 -4.98 2.29 19.41
CA PRO A 26 -5.48 2.97 20.60
C PRO A 26 -4.37 3.65 21.43
N SER A 27 -3.13 3.17 21.36
CA SER A 27 -1.98 3.79 22.02
C SER A 27 -1.68 5.20 21.50
N ILE A 28 -2.02 5.52 20.25
CA ILE A 28 -1.81 6.83 19.63
C ILE A 28 -2.67 7.90 20.32
N LEU A 29 -3.86 7.53 20.79
CA LEU A 29 -4.77 8.42 21.53
C LEU A 29 -4.20 8.86 22.89
N GLY A 30 -3.21 8.15 23.42
CA GLY A 30 -2.48 8.48 24.65
C GLY A 30 -1.13 9.16 24.42
N SER A 31 -0.73 9.40 23.17
CA SER A 31 0.61 9.91 22.85
C SER A 31 0.80 11.36 23.29
N THR A 32 1.97 11.69 23.83
CA THR A 32 2.33 13.06 24.25
C THR A 32 2.84 13.93 23.10
N ASP A 33 3.37 13.31 22.06
CA ASP A 33 3.97 13.88 20.85
C ASP A 33 3.05 13.77 19.62
N LEU A 34 1.73 13.62 19.83
CA LEU A 34 0.77 13.38 18.74
C LEU A 34 0.81 14.46 17.67
N ILE A 35 0.95 15.74 18.06
CA ILE A 35 1.00 16.86 17.13
C ILE A 35 2.14 16.73 16.11
N HIS A 36 3.33 16.31 16.54
CA HIS A 36 4.47 16.13 15.64
C HIS A 36 4.22 15.04 14.60
N ALA A 37 3.52 13.97 14.96
CA ALA A 37 3.18 12.92 14.00
C ALA A 37 2.06 13.34 13.05
N LEU A 38 1.10 14.13 13.52
CA LEU A 38 0.07 14.73 12.65
C LEU A 38 0.71 15.66 11.61
N GLU A 39 1.64 16.51 12.05
CA GLU A 39 2.41 17.40 11.17
C GLU A 39 3.30 16.62 10.20
N GLU A 40 4.02 15.61 10.67
CA GLU A 40 4.86 14.77 9.82
C GLU A 40 4.04 14.10 8.71
N VAL A 41 2.90 13.49 9.05
CA VAL A 41 2.02 12.84 8.07
C VAL A 41 1.42 13.86 7.09
N LYS A 42 1.05 15.05 7.56
CA LYS A 42 0.59 16.14 6.69
C LYS A 42 1.69 16.62 5.73
N CYS A 43 2.93 16.76 6.21
CA CYS A 43 4.09 17.13 5.40
C CYS A 43 4.42 16.10 4.32
N LEU A 44 4.11 14.82 4.55
CA LEU A 44 4.21 13.75 3.54
C LEU A 44 3.10 13.81 2.47
N GLY A 45 2.22 14.81 2.52
CA GLY A 45 1.20 15.08 1.50
C GLY A 45 -0.12 14.36 1.73
N PHE A 46 -0.38 13.84 2.93
CA PHE A 46 -1.68 13.28 3.28
C PHE A 46 -2.65 14.37 3.74
N ASP A 47 -3.88 14.29 3.24
CA ASP A 47 -4.98 15.14 3.70
C ASP A 47 -5.58 14.58 5.00
N PRO A 48 -5.55 15.34 6.12
CA PRO A 48 -6.11 14.94 7.42
C PRO A 48 -7.55 14.41 7.37
N SER A 49 -8.37 14.90 6.44
CA SER A 49 -9.77 14.51 6.31
C SER A 49 -9.96 13.08 5.79
N THR A 50 -8.91 12.49 5.21
CA THR A 50 -8.98 11.21 4.50
C THR A 50 -8.72 10.01 5.41
N SER A 51 -9.29 8.87 5.03
CA SER A 51 -9.00 7.62 5.73
C SER A 51 -7.53 7.18 5.56
N THR A 52 -6.86 7.53 4.46
CA THR A 52 -5.45 7.16 4.26
C THR A 52 -4.53 7.88 5.24
N PHE A 53 -4.85 9.12 5.65
CA PHE A 53 -4.11 9.84 6.68
C PHE A 53 -4.04 9.06 8.00
N VAL A 54 -5.18 8.53 8.46
CA VAL A 54 -5.22 7.73 9.71
C VAL A 54 -4.35 6.47 9.62
N VAL A 55 -4.33 5.81 8.45
CA VAL A 55 -3.48 4.62 8.25
C VAL A 55 -2.00 5.03 8.25
N ALA A 56 -1.65 6.14 7.61
CA ALA A 56 -0.29 6.67 7.62
C ALA A 56 0.17 7.05 9.04
N LEU A 57 -0.72 7.66 9.83
CA LEU A 57 -0.46 7.97 11.24
C LEU A 57 -0.20 6.70 12.06
N VAL A 58 -1.01 5.66 11.86
CA VAL A 58 -0.79 4.34 12.48
C VAL A 58 0.56 3.76 12.07
N ALA A 59 0.94 3.85 10.80
CA ALA A 59 2.24 3.37 10.34
C ALA A 59 3.40 4.13 10.99
N LYS A 60 3.31 5.46 11.07
CA LYS A 60 4.37 6.31 11.63
C LYS A 60 4.51 6.18 13.15
N LYS A 61 3.41 6.11 13.87
CA LYS A 61 3.42 5.97 15.35
C LYS A 61 3.55 4.54 15.84
N GLY A 62 3.11 3.56 15.05
CA GLY A 62 3.13 2.14 15.40
C GLY A 62 4.47 1.46 15.19
N MET A 63 5.47 2.14 14.61
CA MET A 63 6.78 1.56 14.33
C MET A 63 7.91 2.40 14.91
N THR A 64 8.99 1.72 15.30
CA THR A 64 10.23 2.41 15.68
C THR A 64 10.93 2.96 14.44
N LYS A 65 11.75 4.00 14.60
CA LYS A 65 12.60 4.52 13.52
C LYS A 65 13.51 3.44 12.92
N LYS A 66 13.99 2.52 13.75
CA LYS A 66 14.79 1.37 13.31
C LYS A 66 13.99 0.47 12.36
N LEU A 67 12.80 0.04 12.75
CA LEU A 67 11.95 -0.83 11.91
C LEU A 67 11.51 -0.13 10.62
N TRP A 68 11.24 1.18 10.68
CA TRP A 68 10.96 1.98 9.48
C TRP A 68 12.12 1.90 8.49
N ASN A 69 13.35 2.15 8.94
CA ASN A 69 14.53 2.10 8.10
C ASN A 69 14.79 0.69 7.54
N GLU A 70 14.61 -0.36 8.34
CA GLU A 70 14.74 -1.74 7.87
C GLU A 70 13.74 -2.07 6.73
N LYS A 71 12.52 -1.50 6.78
CA LYS A 71 11.54 -1.64 5.70
C LYS A 71 11.91 -0.83 4.45
N VAL A 72 12.42 0.39 4.63
CA VAL A 72 12.97 1.20 3.53
C VAL A 72 14.10 0.43 2.84
N ASP A 73 15.04 -0.12 3.61
CA ASP A 73 16.15 -0.92 3.09
C ASP A 73 15.67 -2.20 2.39
N ALA A 74 14.59 -2.80 2.87
CA ALA A 74 13.97 -3.94 2.17
C ALA A 74 13.48 -3.56 0.78
N PHE A 75 12.85 -2.39 0.59
CA PHE A 75 12.47 -1.90 -0.75
C PHE A 75 13.68 -1.51 -1.59
N ARG A 76 14.67 -0.83 -0.99
CA ARG A 76 15.92 -0.43 -1.65
C ARG A 76 16.69 -1.61 -2.22
N LYS A 77 16.71 -2.75 -1.52
CA LYS A 77 17.29 -4.01 -2.02
C LYS A 77 16.71 -4.46 -3.37
N TRP A 78 15.46 -4.09 -3.66
CA TRP A 78 14.78 -4.38 -4.92
C TRP A 78 14.85 -3.25 -5.95
N GLY A 79 15.69 -2.23 -5.70
CA GLY A 79 15.96 -1.14 -6.65
C GLY A 79 15.06 0.08 -6.52
N TRP A 80 14.23 0.19 -5.48
CA TRP A 80 13.46 1.40 -5.20
C TRP A 80 14.36 2.52 -4.66
N SER A 81 14.12 3.75 -5.10
CA SER A 81 14.70 4.95 -4.46
C SER A 81 13.95 5.34 -3.18
N ASP A 82 14.47 6.31 -2.43
CA ASP A 82 13.76 6.83 -1.26
C ASP A 82 12.47 7.56 -1.68
N GLU A 83 12.49 8.21 -2.83
CA GLU A 83 11.32 8.85 -3.46
C GLU A 83 10.26 7.82 -3.87
N ASP A 84 10.67 6.66 -4.40
CA ASP A 84 9.75 5.56 -4.71
C ASP A 84 9.02 5.05 -3.47
N VAL A 85 9.75 4.91 -2.34
CA VAL A 85 9.14 4.49 -1.07
C VAL A 85 8.15 5.54 -0.57
N ILE A 86 8.51 6.82 -0.63
CA ILE A 86 7.61 7.92 -0.22
C ILE A 86 6.37 7.95 -1.12
N GLU A 87 6.53 7.82 -2.43
CA GLU A 87 5.44 7.77 -3.39
C GLU A 87 4.49 6.60 -3.10
N ALA A 88 5.04 5.39 -2.92
CA ALA A 88 4.26 4.21 -2.59
C ALA A 88 3.54 4.36 -1.24
N PHE A 89 4.22 4.90 -0.24
CA PHE A 89 3.62 5.17 1.08
C PHE A 89 2.44 6.13 0.96
N ARG A 90 2.61 7.23 0.22
CA ARG A 90 1.57 8.24 -0.02
C ARG A 90 0.33 7.66 -0.71
N ARG A 91 0.53 6.76 -1.68
CA ARG A 91 -0.57 6.09 -2.40
C ARG A 91 -1.27 5.05 -1.54
N GLN A 92 -0.52 4.23 -0.81
CA GLN A 92 -1.08 3.13 -0.02
C GLN A 92 -0.22 2.86 1.23
N PRO A 93 -0.52 3.51 2.37
CA PRO A 93 0.30 3.42 3.59
C PRO A 93 0.45 2.01 4.16
N HIS A 94 -0.48 1.11 3.84
CA HIS A 94 -0.44 -0.30 4.25
C HIS A 94 0.80 -1.05 3.72
N CYS A 95 1.47 -0.55 2.68
CA CYS A 95 2.74 -1.15 2.24
C CYS A 95 3.78 -1.12 3.37
N MET A 96 3.82 -0.04 4.16
CA MET A 96 4.72 0.09 5.31
C MET A 96 4.23 -0.68 6.55
N LEU A 97 2.96 -1.08 6.59
CA LEU A 97 2.42 -1.98 7.62
C LEU A 97 2.68 -3.46 7.32
N THR A 98 3.11 -3.78 6.10
CA THR A 98 3.38 -5.16 5.65
C THR A 98 4.70 -5.69 6.22
N SER A 99 4.79 -6.97 6.61
CA SER A 99 6.04 -7.53 7.13
C SER A 99 7.16 -7.51 6.08
N ILE A 100 8.42 -7.42 6.54
CA ILE A 100 9.60 -7.44 5.66
C ILE A 100 9.64 -8.74 4.83
N ASP A 101 9.32 -9.88 5.46
CA ASP A 101 9.24 -11.17 4.76
C ASP A 101 8.22 -11.13 3.63
N LYS A 102 7.04 -10.56 3.88
CA LYS A 102 5.99 -10.44 2.88
C LYS A 102 6.40 -9.51 1.74
N ILE A 103 7.05 -8.39 2.03
CA ILE A 103 7.64 -7.50 1.00
C ILE A 103 8.60 -8.31 0.12
N ASN A 104 9.56 -9.00 0.73
CA ASN A 104 10.55 -9.81 0.02
C ASN A 104 9.93 -10.95 -0.81
N SER A 105 8.92 -11.64 -0.29
CA SER A 105 8.24 -12.71 -1.04
C SER A 105 7.51 -12.16 -2.26
N VAL A 106 6.79 -11.03 -2.12
CA VAL A 106 6.07 -10.41 -3.24
C VAL A 106 7.06 -9.90 -4.29
N MET A 107 8.11 -9.20 -3.87
CA MET A 107 9.13 -8.66 -4.79
C MET A 107 9.94 -9.77 -5.47
N SER A 108 10.29 -10.85 -4.77
CA SER A 108 10.99 -11.99 -5.37
C SER A 108 10.13 -12.68 -6.43
N TYR A 109 8.83 -12.85 -6.19
CA TYR A 109 7.94 -13.38 -7.21
C TYR A 109 7.86 -12.41 -8.40
N TRP A 110 7.64 -11.12 -8.16
CA TRP A 110 7.49 -10.11 -9.20
C TRP A 110 8.73 -9.98 -10.09
N VAL A 111 9.89 -9.80 -9.48
CA VAL A 111 11.14 -9.52 -10.21
C VAL A 111 11.77 -10.82 -10.71
N ASN A 112 11.93 -11.82 -9.85
CA ASN A 112 12.71 -13.01 -10.22
C ASN A 112 11.88 -14.05 -10.98
N GLN A 113 10.60 -14.23 -10.67
CA GLN A 113 9.77 -15.24 -11.32
C GLN A 113 9.05 -14.69 -12.56
N LEU A 114 8.57 -13.44 -12.52
CA LEU A 114 7.88 -12.82 -13.66
C LEU A 114 8.81 -11.98 -14.56
N GLY A 115 10.00 -11.61 -14.08
CA GLY A 115 10.92 -10.73 -14.82
C GLY A 115 10.42 -9.29 -14.94
N TRP A 116 9.48 -8.87 -14.07
CA TRP A 116 8.87 -7.55 -14.15
C TRP A 116 9.68 -6.49 -13.40
N ASP A 117 9.61 -5.25 -13.89
CA ASP A 117 10.30 -4.13 -13.28
C ASP A 117 9.78 -3.88 -11.85
N ALA A 118 10.70 -3.77 -10.90
CA ALA A 118 10.40 -3.54 -9.49
C ALA A 118 9.69 -2.19 -9.27
N THR A 119 10.04 -1.16 -10.04
CA THR A 119 9.47 0.19 -9.86
C THR A 119 8.01 0.27 -10.33
N ALA A 120 7.56 -0.68 -11.14
CA ALA A 120 6.16 -0.75 -11.58
C ALA A 120 5.17 -0.88 -10.40
N ILE A 121 5.57 -1.54 -9.31
CA ILE A 121 4.74 -1.69 -8.10
C ILE A 121 4.57 -0.36 -7.35
N VAL A 122 5.47 0.62 -7.49
CA VAL A 122 5.37 1.92 -6.80
C VAL A 122 4.02 2.58 -7.06
N LYS A 123 3.50 2.42 -8.29
CA LYS A 123 2.21 2.96 -8.69
C LYS A 123 1.01 2.21 -8.09
N GLN A 124 1.18 0.96 -7.67
CA GLN A 124 0.12 0.16 -7.05
C GLN A 124 0.64 -0.66 -5.85
N PRO A 125 0.94 -0.01 -4.72
CA PRO A 125 1.49 -0.70 -3.54
C PRO A 125 0.45 -1.57 -2.83
N THR A 126 -0.81 -1.54 -3.28
CA THR A 126 -1.91 -2.41 -2.82
C THR A 126 -1.60 -3.90 -2.96
N VAL A 127 -0.69 -4.27 -3.86
CA VAL A 127 -0.22 -5.65 -4.04
C VAL A 127 0.35 -6.25 -2.76
N PHE A 128 1.01 -5.44 -1.91
CA PHE A 128 1.58 -5.92 -0.65
C PHE A 128 0.51 -6.37 0.35
N GLY A 129 -0.70 -5.83 0.25
CA GLY A 129 -1.86 -6.25 1.03
C GLY A 129 -2.55 -7.53 0.53
N SER A 130 -2.14 -8.08 -0.62
CA SER A 130 -2.75 -9.27 -1.22
C SER A 130 -2.00 -10.55 -0.85
N SER A 131 -2.74 -11.66 -0.69
CA SER A 131 -2.11 -12.98 -0.52
C SER A 131 -1.32 -13.36 -1.77
N LEU A 132 -0.07 -13.79 -1.58
CA LEU A 132 0.81 -14.15 -2.70
C LEU A 132 0.26 -15.37 -3.41
N GLU A 133 0.05 -16.46 -2.67
CA GLU A 133 -0.41 -17.74 -3.21
C GLU A 133 -1.87 -17.71 -3.65
N ARG A 134 -2.75 -17.00 -2.92
CA ARG A 134 -4.20 -17.03 -3.21
C ARG A 134 -4.66 -15.98 -4.21
N ARG A 135 -3.91 -14.89 -4.39
CA ARG A 135 -4.34 -13.76 -5.23
C ARG A 135 -3.31 -13.36 -6.28
N ILE A 136 -2.06 -13.13 -5.90
CA ILE A 136 -1.05 -12.61 -6.82
C ILE A 136 -0.66 -13.67 -7.86
N VAL A 137 -0.27 -14.87 -7.40
CA VAL A 137 0.17 -15.97 -8.28
C VAL A 137 -0.92 -16.40 -9.27
N PRO A 138 -2.18 -16.68 -8.85
CA PRO A 138 -3.22 -17.08 -9.80
C PRO A 138 -3.48 -16.02 -10.88
N ARG A 139 -3.46 -14.73 -10.50
CA ARG A 139 -3.67 -13.63 -11.46
C ARG A 139 -2.50 -13.50 -12.44
N ALA A 140 -1.26 -13.55 -11.96
CA ALA A 140 -0.09 -13.49 -12.81
C ALA A 140 -0.07 -14.67 -13.81
N THR A 141 -0.39 -15.89 -13.36
CA THR A 141 -0.47 -17.06 -14.24
C THR A 141 -1.58 -16.92 -15.29
N THR A 142 -2.76 -16.40 -14.93
CA THR A 142 -3.82 -16.16 -15.92
C THR A 142 -3.43 -15.15 -17.00
N VAL A 143 -2.68 -14.11 -16.61
CA VAL A 143 -2.19 -13.07 -17.53
C VAL A 143 -1.11 -13.63 -18.47
N ILE A 144 -0.18 -14.42 -17.94
CA ILE A 144 0.88 -15.05 -18.74
C ILE A 144 0.32 -16.14 -19.67
N GLY A 145 -0.59 -16.98 -19.17
CA GLY A 145 -1.16 -18.11 -19.92
C GLY A 145 -2.09 -17.70 -21.06
N ALA A 146 -2.62 -16.47 -21.06
CA ALA A 146 -3.48 -15.96 -22.13
C ALA A 146 -2.71 -15.54 -23.41
N ASN A 147 -1.39 -15.71 -23.47
CA ASN A 147 -0.55 -15.43 -24.64
C ASN A 147 -0.72 -13.99 -25.21
N LEU A 148 -0.85 -12.99 -24.33
CA LEU A 148 -0.77 -11.57 -24.69
C LEU A 148 0.71 -11.15 -24.84
N ALA A 149 1.37 -11.66 -25.88
CA ALA A 149 2.75 -11.29 -26.23
C ALA A 149 2.91 -9.83 -26.71
N LEU A 150 1.89 -8.97 -26.55
CA LEU A 150 1.88 -7.59 -27.06
C LEU A 150 1.60 -6.49 -26.03
N LEU A 151 1.41 -6.76 -24.74
CA LEU A 151 1.12 -5.68 -23.79
C LEU A 151 1.80 -5.87 -22.43
N THR A 152 3.12 -5.68 -22.39
CA THR A 152 3.89 -5.61 -21.14
C THR A 152 3.41 -4.51 -20.20
N LEU A 153 2.76 -3.44 -20.70
CA LEU A 153 2.21 -2.38 -19.86
C LEU A 153 0.80 -2.65 -19.28
N THR A 154 -0.10 -3.38 -19.96
CA THR A 154 -1.47 -3.61 -19.43
C THR A 154 -1.57 -4.82 -18.50
N CYS A 155 -0.60 -5.73 -18.56
CA CYS A 155 -0.57 -6.96 -17.74
C CYS A 155 -0.29 -6.68 -16.26
N VAL A 156 0.58 -5.71 -15.99
CA VAL A 156 0.91 -5.22 -14.65
C VAL A 156 -0.35 -4.67 -13.98
N ASP A 157 -1.11 -3.81 -14.66
CA ASP A 157 -2.37 -3.27 -14.12
C ASP A 157 -3.41 -4.37 -13.83
N LEU A 158 -3.53 -5.41 -14.67
CA LEU A 158 -4.48 -6.50 -14.42
C LEU A 158 -4.15 -7.33 -13.16
N VAL A 159 -2.88 -7.51 -12.80
CA VAL A 159 -2.52 -8.16 -11.52
C VAL A 159 -2.79 -7.22 -10.33
N LEU A 160 -2.59 -5.91 -10.55
CA LEU A 160 -2.61 -4.88 -9.52
C LEU A 160 -4.01 -4.32 -9.20
N ILE A 161 -4.96 -4.32 -10.14
CA ILE A 161 -6.29 -3.79 -9.85
C ILE A 161 -6.98 -4.68 -8.77
N GLY A 162 -7.52 -4.04 -7.75
CA GLY A 162 -8.24 -4.72 -6.66
C GLY A 162 -9.60 -5.29 -7.07
N ILE A 163 -9.88 -5.55 -8.36
CA ILE A 163 -11.23 -5.96 -8.75
C ILE A 163 -11.56 -7.35 -8.17
N SER A 164 -12.76 -7.48 -7.61
CA SER A 164 -13.34 -8.78 -7.24
C SER A 164 -13.27 -9.74 -8.43
N SER A 165 -13.05 -11.04 -8.18
CA SER A 165 -12.88 -12.05 -9.26
C SER A 165 -13.99 -12.02 -10.30
N LYS A 166 -15.21 -11.61 -9.92
CA LYS A 166 -16.38 -11.49 -10.81
C LYS A 166 -16.24 -10.41 -11.89
N SER A 167 -15.70 -9.24 -11.56
CA SER A 167 -15.61 -8.14 -12.52
C SER A 167 -14.40 -8.27 -13.45
N TYR A 168 -13.35 -9.01 -13.05
CA TYR A 168 -12.25 -9.39 -13.93
C TYR A 168 -12.68 -10.34 -15.06
N CYS A 169 -13.54 -11.31 -14.78
CA CYS A 169 -14.07 -12.19 -15.83
C CYS A 169 -14.83 -11.38 -16.91
N LEU A 170 -15.58 -10.35 -16.50
CA LEU A 170 -16.37 -9.53 -17.44
C LEU A 170 -15.50 -8.63 -18.33
N SER A 171 -14.40 -8.07 -17.81
CA SER A 171 -13.49 -7.25 -18.62
C SER A 171 -12.67 -8.09 -19.61
N VAL A 172 -12.25 -9.29 -19.21
CA VAL A 172 -11.55 -10.23 -20.11
C VAL A 172 -12.49 -10.79 -21.20
N ILE A 173 -13.77 -11.02 -20.88
CA ILE A 173 -14.78 -11.43 -21.87
C ILE A 173 -15.09 -10.29 -22.85
N SER A 174 -15.17 -9.03 -22.40
CA SER A 174 -15.40 -7.90 -23.30
C SER A 174 -14.24 -7.65 -24.26
N LEU A 175 -12.98 -7.81 -23.80
CA LEU A 175 -11.81 -7.63 -24.66
C LEU A 175 -11.67 -8.74 -25.72
N ASN A 176 -12.12 -9.97 -25.43
CA ASN A 176 -12.12 -11.08 -26.39
C ASN A 176 -13.30 -11.06 -27.39
N ASN A 177 -14.32 -10.22 -27.17
CA ASN A 177 -15.46 -10.05 -28.08
C ASN A 177 -15.30 -8.88 -29.05
N ILE A 178 -14.17 -8.19 -29.04
CA ILE A 178 -13.79 -7.22 -30.07
C ILE A 178 -12.90 -7.98 -31.07
N LYS A 179 -13.53 -8.74 -31.96
CA LYS A 179 -12.96 -9.19 -33.24
C LYS A 179 -13.74 -8.55 -34.37
#